data_AF-A0A817MA37-F1
#
_entry.id   AF-A0A817MA37-F1
#
_cell.length_a   1.000
_cell.length_b   1.000
_cell.length_c   1.000
_cell.angle_alpha   90.00
_cell.angle_beta   90.00
_cell.angle_gamma   90.00
#
_symmetry.space_group_name_H-M   'P 1'
#
loop_
_entity.id
_entity.type
_entity.pdbx_description
1 polymer ?
#
loop_
_entity_poly.entity_id
_entity_poly.type
_entity_poly.pdbx_seq_one_letter_code
_entity_poly.pdbx_strand_id
1 'polypeptide(L)'
;MPSLPSVNHKFTSKIVNGKPAIIQRFFPVTSHELHVGATKVLEVPRIMPDGRKDTAILEIEIEPNTLEGYTYHFQGAGEYLENNKFQDVHVVLACSDVKPHQQQQSCTAPIHNQSPTTVQTNSKPYTNYKFTSKMVNGKPATVQRFLPATSHELHIGATKVLKIPRIMPDGRKDIAILEIEIEPDTLEGYTHHFQGAGEHLENDKFQDVHVVITRSDVAPSND
;
A
#
# COMPACT_ATOMS: atom_id res chain seq x y z
N MET A 1 -33.52 16.91 21.18
CA MET A 1 -32.15 16.55 21.62
C MET A 1 -31.31 16.32 20.39
N PRO A 2 -30.20 17.05 20.17
CA PRO A 2 -29.35 16.83 19.01
C PRO A 2 -28.53 15.55 19.23
N SER A 3 -28.60 14.62 18.28
CA SER A 3 -27.78 13.41 18.24
C SER A 3 -26.33 13.79 17.96
N LEU A 4 -25.44 13.38 18.87
CA LEU A 4 -23.99 13.48 18.68
C LEU A 4 -23.56 12.62 17.47
N PRO A 5 -22.63 13.09 16.63
CA PRO A 5 -22.10 12.30 15.53
C PRO A 5 -21.34 11.09 16.08
N SER A 6 -21.74 9.90 15.67
CA SER A 6 -21.07 8.63 15.96
C SER A 6 -19.68 8.64 15.30
N VAL A 7 -18.65 8.99 16.07
CA VAL A 7 -17.27 8.83 15.63
C VAL A 7 -16.95 7.34 15.72
N ASN A 8 -16.90 6.70 14.56
CA ASN A 8 -16.56 5.30 14.38
C ASN A 8 -15.05 5.10 14.65
N HIS A 9 -14.64 5.23 15.91
CA HIS A 9 -13.29 4.83 16.32
C HIS A 9 -13.22 3.31 16.29
N LYS A 10 -12.57 2.74 15.27
CA LYS A 10 -12.20 1.32 15.25
C LYS A 10 -11.40 1.03 16.54
N PHE A 11 -12.02 0.37 17.51
CA PHE A 11 -11.36 -0.07 18.74
C PHE A 11 -10.36 -1.19 18.39
N THR A 12 -9.08 -0.85 18.29
CA THR A 12 -7.99 -1.83 18.31
C THR A 12 -7.32 -1.77 19.68
N SER A 13 -7.41 -2.85 20.45
CA SER A 13 -6.82 -2.95 21.79
C SER A 13 -5.30 -2.79 21.71
N LYS A 14 -4.74 -1.81 22.43
CA LYS A 14 -3.29 -1.54 22.46
C LYS A 14 -2.50 -2.48 23.38
N ILE A 15 -3.19 -3.13 24.31
CA ILE A 15 -2.65 -4.07 25.28
C ILE A 15 -3.54 -5.32 25.27
N VAL A 16 -2.92 -6.50 25.16
CA VAL A 16 -3.58 -7.80 25.29
C VAL A 16 -2.80 -8.60 26.34
N ASN A 17 -3.47 -9.06 27.38
CA ASN A 17 -2.86 -9.81 28.50
C ASN A 17 -1.64 -9.09 29.14
N GLY A 18 -1.71 -7.76 29.29
CA GLY A 18 -0.63 -6.96 29.88
C GLY A 18 0.61 -6.77 28.99
N LYS A 19 0.58 -7.27 27.75
CA LYS A 19 1.63 -7.05 26.74
C LYS A 19 1.13 -6.13 25.62
N PRO A 20 2.00 -5.32 25.02
CA PRO A 20 1.67 -4.59 23.80
C PRO A 20 1.05 -5.51 22.75
N ALA A 21 -0.08 -5.12 22.18
CA ALA A 21 -0.65 -5.84 21.06
C ALA A 21 0.25 -5.72 19.83
N ILE A 22 0.57 -6.84 19.18
CA ILE A 22 1.29 -6.85 17.92
C ILE A 22 0.28 -6.59 16.80
N ILE A 23 0.63 -5.66 15.91
CA ILE A 23 -0.16 -5.37 14.72
C ILE A 23 0.20 -6.39 13.64
N GLN A 24 -0.66 -7.37 13.37
CA GLN A 24 -0.50 -8.22 12.19
C GLN A 24 -1.17 -7.58 10.96
N ARG A 25 -0.49 -7.60 9.83
CA ARG A 25 -0.96 -7.07 8.54
C ARG A 25 -0.68 -8.06 7.43
N PHE A 26 -1.65 -8.27 6.57
CA PHE A 26 -1.43 -8.98 5.31
C PHE A 26 -0.93 -7.97 4.28
N PHE A 27 0.04 -8.39 3.47
CA PHE A 27 0.68 -7.57 2.45
C PHE A 27 0.48 -8.23 1.10
N PRO A 28 -0.26 -7.61 0.18
CA PRO A 28 -0.59 -8.24 -1.09
C PRO A 28 0.65 -8.32 -1.98
N VAL A 29 0.96 -9.53 -2.43
CA VAL A 29 2.07 -9.83 -3.32
C VAL A 29 1.58 -10.75 -4.43
N THR A 30 2.05 -10.54 -5.65
CA THR A 30 1.73 -11.43 -6.77
C THR A 30 2.56 -12.72 -6.68
N SER A 31 2.05 -13.80 -7.27
CA SER A 31 2.78 -15.06 -7.45
C SER A 31 4.11 -14.85 -8.18
N HIS A 32 4.13 -13.93 -9.15
CA HIS A 32 5.33 -13.55 -9.89
C HIS A 32 6.36 -12.88 -8.97
N GLU A 33 5.96 -11.89 -8.17
CA GLU A 33 6.83 -11.19 -7.21
C GLU A 33 7.44 -12.15 -6.17
N LEU A 34 6.68 -13.14 -5.70
CA LEU A 34 7.22 -14.18 -4.80
C LEU A 34 8.27 -15.05 -5.49
N HIS A 35 8.08 -15.36 -6.77
CA HIS A 35 9.01 -16.21 -7.52
C HIS A 35 10.32 -15.49 -7.86
N VAL A 36 10.24 -14.24 -8.34
CA VAL A 36 11.40 -13.49 -8.86
C VAL A 36 12.04 -12.54 -7.85
N GLY A 37 11.40 -12.33 -6.71
CA GLY A 37 11.78 -11.33 -5.72
C GLY A 37 11.30 -9.92 -6.09
N ALA A 38 11.06 -9.11 -5.06
CA ALA A 38 10.54 -7.75 -5.21
C ALA A 38 10.88 -6.89 -3.99
N THR A 39 11.06 -5.59 -4.19
CA THR A 39 11.13 -4.63 -3.09
C THR A 39 9.83 -3.87 -3.04
N LYS A 40 9.13 -3.86 -1.92
CA LYS A 40 7.82 -3.21 -1.77
C LYS A 40 7.79 -2.34 -0.52
N VAL A 41 6.90 -1.35 -0.53
CA VAL A 41 6.75 -0.39 0.57
C VAL A 41 5.37 -0.49 1.19
N LEU A 42 5.35 -0.47 2.52
CA LEU A 42 4.16 -0.33 3.37
C LEU A 42 4.23 0.98 4.15
N GLU A 43 3.26 1.87 3.93
CA GLU A 43 3.05 3.05 4.76
C GLU A 43 2.17 2.72 5.97
N VAL A 44 2.69 2.81 7.19
CA VAL A 44 1.95 2.58 8.45
C VAL A 44 1.66 3.92 9.14
N PRO A 45 0.43 4.46 9.03
CA PRO A 45 0.02 5.62 9.83
C PRO A 45 0.05 5.28 11.33
N ARG A 46 0.62 6.20 12.11
CA ARG A 46 0.71 6.10 13.58
C ARG A 46 0.45 7.44 14.26
N ILE A 47 0.03 7.39 15.52
CA ILE A 47 -0.13 8.58 16.36
C ILE A 47 1.05 8.65 17.32
N MET A 48 1.69 9.82 17.38
CA MET A 48 2.86 10.13 18.21
C MET A 48 2.44 10.52 19.65
N PRO A 49 3.37 10.53 20.62
CA PRO A 49 3.05 10.89 22.02
C PRO A 49 2.40 12.27 22.17
N ASP A 50 2.74 13.21 21.30
CA ASP A 50 2.22 14.57 21.25
C ASP A 50 0.86 14.69 20.53
N GLY A 51 0.28 13.55 20.13
CA GLY A 51 -0.98 13.47 19.40
C GLY A 51 -0.87 13.76 17.91
N ARG A 52 0.32 14.09 17.37
CA ARG A 52 0.51 14.28 15.93
C ARG A 52 0.37 12.95 15.19
N LYS A 53 -0.11 13.05 13.95
CA LYS A 53 -0.11 11.92 13.01
C LYS A 53 1.25 11.85 12.33
N ASP A 54 1.83 10.67 12.30
CA ASP A 54 3.07 10.33 11.60
C ASP A 54 2.83 9.09 10.72
N THR A 55 3.78 8.76 9.86
CA THR A 55 3.73 7.57 9.00
C THR A 55 5.09 6.88 9.01
N ALA A 56 5.14 5.65 9.51
CA ALA A 56 6.31 4.80 9.39
C ALA A 56 6.33 4.16 8.00
N ILE A 57 7.46 4.22 7.31
CA ILE A 57 7.67 3.63 5.99
C ILE A 57 8.44 2.33 6.18
N LEU A 58 7.83 1.20 5.83
CA LEU A 58 8.46 -0.12 5.92
C LEU A 58 8.82 -0.60 4.52
N GLU A 59 10.12 -0.70 4.25
CA GLU A 59 10.65 -1.29 3.03
C GLU A 59 10.84 -2.79 3.26
N ILE A 60 10.21 -3.59 2.40
CA ILE A 60 10.16 -5.05 2.48
C ILE A 60 10.87 -5.59 1.25
N GLU A 61 12.02 -6.19 1.45
CA GLU A 61 12.75 -6.93 0.42
C GLU A 61 12.28 -8.38 0.43
N ILE A 62 11.58 -8.77 -0.62
CA ILE A 62 11.08 -10.12 -0.84
C ILE A 62 12.13 -10.86 -1.67
N GLU A 63 12.77 -11.84 -1.06
CA GLU A 63 13.75 -12.69 -1.75
C GLU A 63 13.07 -13.58 -2.82
N PRO A 64 13.77 -13.94 -3.92
CA PRO A 64 13.24 -14.87 -4.89
C PRO A 64 12.86 -16.21 -4.26
N ASN A 65 11.74 -16.78 -4.69
CA ASN A 65 11.13 -17.99 -4.16
C ASN A 65 10.66 -17.90 -2.69
N THR A 66 10.38 -16.69 -2.19
CA THR A 66 9.72 -16.52 -0.90
C THR A 66 8.33 -17.18 -0.93
N LEU A 67 8.00 -17.88 0.14
CA LEU A 67 6.71 -18.54 0.29
C LEU A 67 5.62 -17.57 0.77
N GLU A 68 4.38 -17.81 0.34
CA GLU A 68 3.21 -17.16 0.93
C GLU A 68 3.14 -17.45 2.44
N GLY A 69 2.64 -16.48 3.22
CA GLY A 69 2.56 -16.59 4.66
C GLY A 69 3.87 -16.24 5.39
N TYR A 70 4.97 -16.00 4.65
CA TYR A 70 6.20 -15.49 5.24
C TYR A 70 5.93 -14.17 5.98
N THR A 71 6.52 -14.03 7.16
CA THR A 71 6.25 -12.91 8.07
C THR A 71 7.51 -12.08 8.31
N TYR A 72 7.44 -10.80 8.01
CA TYR A 72 8.46 -9.81 8.38
C TYR A 72 8.09 -9.17 9.72
N HIS A 73 9.11 -8.94 10.56
CA HIS A 73 8.93 -8.40 11.90
C HIS A 73 9.57 -7.01 12.01
N PHE A 74 8.75 -6.00 12.25
CA PHE A 74 9.18 -4.62 12.40
C PHE A 74 8.93 -4.14 13.82
N GLN A 75 10.02 -3.93 14.57
CA GLN A 75 9.94 -3.45 15.94
C GLN A 75 9.60 -1.96 15.99
N GLY A 76 8.61 -1.59 16.81
CA GLY A 76 8.25 -0.18 17.05
C GLY A 76 7.72 0.60 15.84
N ALA A 77 7.24 -0.07 14.80
CA ALA A 77 6.71 0.57 13.59
C ALA A 77 5.24 1.04 13.71
N GLY A 78 4.54 0.60 14.76
CA GLY A 78 3.12 0.84 14.97
C GLY A 78 2.81 2.09 15.77
N GLU A 79 1.66 2.10 16.44
CA GLU A 79 1.24 3.23 17.27
C GLU A 79 2.12 3.43 18.50
N TYR A 80 2.23 4.69 18.94
CA TYR A 80 2.81 4.99 20.24
C TYR A 80 2.05 4.29 21.37
N LEU A 81 2.82 3.71 22.27
CA LEU A 81 2.43 3.14 23.54
C LEU A 81 3.03 3.99 24.65
N GLU A 82 2.52 3.83 25.87
CA GLU A 82 3.12 4.49 27.03
C GLU A 82 4.58 4.07 27.26
N ASN A 83 5.34 4.91 27.97
CA ASN A 83 6.75 4.69 28.31
C ASN A 83 7.72 4.67 27.11
N ASN A 84 7.57 5.57 26.15
CA ASN A 84 8.48 5.68 24.99
C ASN A 84 8.56 4.41 24.13
N LYS A 85 7.51 3.59 24.11
CA LYS A 85 7.44 2.38 23.30
C LYS A 85 6.48 2.56 22.14
N PHE A 86 6.68 1.77 21.09
CA PHE A 86 5.78 1.69 19.95
C PHE A 86 5.36 0.24 19.76
N GLN A 87 4.19 0.02 19.17
CA GLN A 87 3.73 -1.33 18.82
C GLN A 87 4.59 -1.95 17.74
N ASP A 88 4.82 -3.25 17.83
CA ASP A 88 5.47 -4.01 16.77
C ASP A 88 4.48 -4.33 15.65
N VAL A 89 4.97 -4.41 14.42
CA VAL A 89 4.20 -4.71 13.22
C VAL A 89 4.73 -5.98 12.59
N HIS A 90 3.87 -6.97 12.43
CA HIS A 90 4.14 -8.20 11.69
C HIS A 90 3.46 -8.12 10.32
N VAL A 91 4.24 -8.26 9.26
CA VAL A 91 3.76 -8.19 7.88
C VAL A 91 3.81 -9.58 7.26
N VAL A 92 2.65 -10.17 7.01
CA VAL A 92 2.46 -11.50 6.43
C VAL A 92 2.21 -11.35 4.94
N LEU A 93 3.03 -11.98 4.09
CA LEU A 93 2.80 -11.97 2.66
C LEU A 93 1.55 -12.77 2.31
N ALA A 94 0.64 -12.19 1.54
CA ALA A 94 -0.59 -12.82 1.07
C ALA A 94 -0.66 -12.74 -0.45
N CYS A 95 -0.87 -13.87 -1.12
CA CYS A 95 -0.91 -13.90 -2.58
C CYS A 95 -2.18 -13.22 -3.09
N SER A 96 -2.05 -12.16 -3.89
CA SER A 96 -3.19 -11.39 -4.41
C SER A 96 -3.85 -12.01 -5.63
N ASP A 97 -3.15 -12.88 -6.34
CA ASP A 97 -3.59 -13.44 -7.64
C ASP A 97 -4.56 -14.62 -7.47
N VAL A 98 -4.69 -15.15 -6.25
CA VAL A 98 -5.59 -16.25 -5.93
C VAL A 98 -6.92 -15.67 -5.45
N LYS A 99 -8.01 -15.98 -6.18
CA LYS A 99 -9.38 -15.57 -5.80
C LYS A 99 -9.67 -15.92 -4.32
N PRO A 100 -10.45 -15.11 -3.58
CA PRO A 100 -10.64 -15.23 -2.13
C PRO A 100 -11.38 -16.49 -1.63
N HIS A 101 -11.51 -17.55 -2.44
CA HIS A 101 -12.29 -18.75 -2.09
C HIS A 101 -11.45 -19.94 -1.60
N GLN A 102 -10.16 -19.76 -1.27
CA GLN A 102 -9.37 -20.78 -0.57
C GLN A 102 -8.51 -20.22 0.59
N GLN A 103 -8.94 -19.12 1.22
CA GLN A 103 -8.27 -18.59 2.43
C GLN A 103 -8.49 -19.44 3.70
N GLN A 104 -9.19 -20.57 3.58
CA GLN A 104 -9.31 -21.57 4.63
C GLN A 104 -8.98 -22.93 4.00
N GLN A 105 -8.05 -23.68 4.62
CA GLN A 105 -7.59 -25.02 4.24
C GLN A 105 -6.41 -25.08 3.26
N SER A 106 -5.20 -24.69 3.72
CA SER A 106 -3.97 -25.51 3.58
C SER A 106 -2.71 -24.81 4.09
N CYS A 107 -2.72 -24.33 5.34
CA CYS A 107 -1.48 -23.92 6.02
C CYS A 107 -1.14 -24.92 7.13
N THR A 108 -0.71 -26.12 6.74
CA THR A 108 0.09 -26.99 7.62
C THR A 108 1.54 -26.87 7.16
N ALA A 109 2.26 -25.90 7.72
CA ALA A 109 3.73 -25.92 7.73
C ALA A 109 4.22 -26.67 9.00
N PRO A 110 5.39 -27.33 8.98
CA PRO A 110 5.87 -28.12 10.10
C PRO A 110 6.18 -27.24 11.31
N ILE A 111 5.72 -27.70 12.48
CA ILE A 111 5.92 -27.10 13.79
C ILE A 111 7.42 -27.16 14.12
N HIS A 112 8.08 -26.00 14.23
CA HIS A 112 9.26 -25.89 15.07
C HIS A 112 9.00 -24.91 16.23
N ASN A 113 8.67 -25.51 17.37
CA ASN A 113 8.71 -25.02 18.74
C ASN A 113 8.80 -23.51 18.96
N GLN A 114 7.66 -22.80 18.91
CA GLN A 114 7.44 -21.63 19.77
C GLN A 114 5.97 -21.62 20.26
N SER A 115 5.81 -21.28 21.53
CA SER A 115 4.59 -21.33 22.32
C SER A 115 3.39 -20.60 21.70
N PRO A 116 2.14 -21.05 21.92
CA PRO A 116 0.96 -20.49 21.27
C PRO A 116 0.72 -19.06 21.76
N THR A 117 0.98 -18.08 20.90
CA THR A 117 0.56 -16.70 21.13
C THR A 117 -0.74 -16.51 20.37
N THR A 118 -1.81 -16.15 21.08
CA THR A 118 -3.16 -15.96 20.54
C THR A 118 -3.16 -14.84 19.49
N VAL A 119 -3.10 -15.21 18.21
CA VAL A 119 -3.20 -14.29 17.08
C VAL A 119 -4.67 -14.01 16.81
N GLN A 120 -5.14 -12.78 17.04
CA GLN A 120 -6.45 -12.36 16.55
C GLN A 120 -6.35 -11.99 15.07
N THR A 121 -6.72 -12.93 14.21
CA THR A 121 -6.95 -12.71 12.77
C THR A 121 -8.24 -11.93 12.57
N ASN A 122 -8.16 -10.60 12.55
CA ASN A 122 -9.26 -9.77 12.04
C ASN A 122 -9.12 -9.66 10.52
N SER A 123 -9.73 -10.61 9.81
CA SER A 123 -9.97 -10.55 8.37
C SER A 123 -10.97 -9.42 8.05
N LYS A 124 -10.46 -8.20 7.86
CA LYS A 124 -11.18 -7.12 7.19
C LYS A 124 -10.33 -6.58 6.04
N PRO A 125 -10.94 -6.24 4.90
CA PRO A 125 -10.22 -5.91 3.68
C PRO A 125 -9.35 -4.67 3.88
N TYR A 126 -8.15 -4.75 3.30
CA TYR A 126 -7.14 -3.71 3.10
C TYR A 126 -7.76 -2.32 2.87
N THR A 127 -7.99 -1.52 3.92
CA THR A 127 -8.75 -0.26 3.73
C THR A 127 -8.08 1.01 4.21
N ASN A 128 -6.87 1.00 4.76
CA ASN A 128 -6.19 2.25 5.15
C ASN A 128 -4.68 2.30 4.86
N TYR A 129 -4.13 1.32 4.14
CA TYR A 129 -2.68 1.21 3.92
C TYR A 129 -2.39 1.26 2.42
N LYS A 130 -1.40 2.06 2.04
CA LYS A 130 -0.91 2.13 0.66
C LYS A 130 0.24 1.13 0.51
N PHE A 131 0.10 0.28 -0.51
CA PHE A 131 1.08 -0.74 -0.88
C PHE A 131 1.59 -0.39 -2.28
N THR A 132 2.91 -0.35 -2.46
CA THR A 132 3.52 -0.12 -3.77
C THR A 132 4.76 -0.99 -3.94
N SER A 133 4.91 -1.57 -5.13
CA SER A 133 6.14 -2.26 -5.52
C SER A 133 7.13 -1.24 -6.06
N LYS A 134 8.36 -1.27 -5.57
CA LYS A 134 9.45 -0.44 -6.08
C LYS A 134 10.28 -1.14 -7.14
N MET A 135 10.59 -2.41 -6.90
CA MET A 135 11.40 -3.26 -7.75
C MET A 135 10.73 -4.60 -7.92
N VAL A 136 10.80 -5.18 -9.12
CA VAL A 136 10.39 -6.57 -9.41
C VAL A 136 11.50 -7.21 -10.23
N ASN A 137 12.01 -8.36 -9.79
CA ASN A 137 13.13 -9.05 -10.43
C ASN A 137 14.37 -8.14 -10.61
N GLY A 138 14.70 -7.33 -9.60
CA GLY A 138 15.81 -6.37 -9.65
C GLY A 138 15.65 -5.24 -10.67
N LYS A 139 14.46 -5.07 -11.28
CA LYS A 139 14.15 -3.97 -12.20
C LYS A 139 13.14 -3.00 -11.58
N PRO A 140 13.25 -1.70 -11.87
CA PRO A 140 12.25 -0.71 -11.48
C PRO A 140 10.85 -1.15 -11.89
N ALA A 141 9.92 -1.19 -10.93
CA ALA A 141 8.51 -1.39 -11.24
C ALA A 141 7.93 -0.09 -11.78
N THR A 142 7.16 -0.17 -12.87
CA THR A 142 6.39 0.98 -13.36
C THR A 142 5.15 1.15 -12.51
N VAL A 143 4.91 2.38 -12.05
CA VAL A 143 3.72 2.70 -11.26
C VAL A 143 2.59 3.10 -12.19
N GLN A 144 1.44 2.44 -12.07
CA GLN A 144 0.23 2.85 -12.78
C GLN A 144 -0.61 3.80 -11.90
N ARG A 145 -1.07 4.90 -12.51
CA ARG A 145 -1.99 5.88 -11.93
C ARG A 145 -3.15 6.09 -12.88
N PHE A 146 -4.29 6.45 -12.33
CA PHE A 146 -5.51 6.73 -13.09
C PHE A 146 -5.82 8.22 -13.01
N LEU A 147 -6.01 8.85 -14.16
CA LEU A 147 -6.44 10.24 -14.25
C LEU A 147 -7.92 10.26 -14.70
N PRO A 148 -8.85 10.61 -13.81
CA PRO A 148 -10.26 10.73 -14.19
C PRO A 148 -10.46 11.91 -15.16
N ALA A 149 -11.16 11.65 -16.27
CA ALA A 149 -11.58 12.63 -17.25
C ALA A 149 -13.07 12.44 -17.60
N THR A 150 -13.77 13.54 -17.83
CA THR A 150 -15.16 13.54 -18.27
C THR A 150 -15.26 13.31 -19.78
N SER A 151 -16.41 12.82 -20.27
CA SER A 151 -16.64 12.66 -21.71
C SER A 151 -16.48 13.97 -22.48
N HIS A 152 -16.81 15.11 -21.85
CA HIS A 152 -16.60 16.43 -22.45
C HIS A 152 -15.10 16.74 -22.61
N GLU A 153 -14.31 16.59 -21.54
CA GLU A 153 -12.85 16.81 -21.58
C GLU A 153 -12.16 15.88 -22.59
N LEU A 154 -12.61 14.62 -22.71
CA LEU A 154 -12.09 13.70 -23.72
C LEU A 154 -12.42 14.13 -25.14
N HIS A 155 -13.58 14.76 -25.36
CA HIS A 155 -14.02 15.17 -26.70
C HIS A 155 -13.37 16.51 -27.13
N ILE A 156 -13.36 17.52 -26.27
CA ILE A 156 -12.85 18.85 -26.62
C ILE A 156 -11.35 19.03 -26.31
N GLY A 157 -10.75 18.09 -25.58
CA GLY A 157 -9.41 18.21 -25.03
C GLY A 157 -9.38 19.01 -23.72
N ALA A 158 -8.35 18.79 -22.91
CA ALA A 158 -8.15 19.46 -21.63
C ALA A 158 -6.70 19.34 -21.16
N THR A 159 -6.27 20.22 -20.27
CA THR A 159 -5.00 20.05 -19.54
C THR A 159 -5.31 19.73 -18.08
N LYS A 160 -4.72 18.66 -17.57
CA LYS A 160 -4.87 18.21 -16.19
C LYS A 160 -3.54 18.09 -15.48
N VAL A 161 -3.56 18.35 -14.18
CA VAL A 161 -2.37 18.25 -13.33
C VAL A 161 -2.52 17.09 -12.37
N LEU A 162 -1.62 16.13 -12.43
CA LEU A 162 -1.49 15.04 -11.48
C LEU A 162 -0.28 15.27 -10.57
N LYS A 163 -0.51 15.27 -9.26
CA LYS A 163 0.55 15.40 -8.26
C LYS A 163 0.94 14.02 -7.73
N ILE A 164 2.20 13.67 -7.86
CA ILE A 164 2.76 12.41 -7.36
C ILE A 164 3.64 12.70 -6.16
N PRO A 165 3.19 12.39 -4.93
CA PRO A 165 4.07 12.46 -3.77
C PRO A 165 5.16 11.39 -3.90
N ARG A 166 6.39 11.75 -3.55
CA ARG A 166 7.54 10.84 -3.54
C ARG A 166 8.50 11.17 -2.40
N ILE A 167 9.32 10.20 -2.01
CA ILE A 167 10.37 10.37 -1.00
C ILE A 167 11.72 10.46 -1.70
N MET A 168 12.49 11.50 -1.38
CA MET A 168 13.83 11.75 -1.89
C MET A 168 14.88 10.92 -1.14
N PRO A 169 16.10 10.71 -1.68
CA PRO A 169 17.15 9.92 -1.02
C PRO A 169 17.51 10.44 0.39
N ASP A 170 17.36 11.73 0.64
CA ASP A 170 17.58 12.36 1.95
C ASP A 170 16.38 12.23 2.92
N GLY A 171 15.37 11.46 2.55
CA GLY A 171 14.14 11.26 3.31
C GLY A 171 13.14 12.41 3.26
N ARG A 172 13.43 13.49 2.53
CA ARG A 172 12.46 14.59 2.34
C ARG A 172 11.30 14.13 1.47
N LYS A 173 10.11 14.67 1.76
CA LYS A 173 8.93 14.52 0.91
C LYS A 173 9.01 15.54 -0.22
N ASP A 174 8.81 15.08 -1.44
CA ASP A 174 8.74 15.89 -2.65
C ASP A 174 7.42 15.59 -3.40
N ILE A 175 7.06 16.46 -4.34
CA ILE A 175 5.89 16.28 -5.21
C ILE A 175 6.33 16.48 -6.67
N ALA A 176 6.29 15.42 -7.45
CA ALA A 176 6.36 15.53 -8.90
C ALA A 176 5.01 16.04 -9.44
N ILE A 177 5.05 17.10 -10.25
CA ILE A 177 3.86 17.68 -10.89
C ILE A 177 3.87 17.24 -12.35
N LEU A 178 2.88 16.45 -12.74
CA LEU A 178 2.69 16.01 -14.12
C LEU A 178 1.57 16.82 -14.75
N GLU A 179 1.91 17.62 -15.74
CA GLU A 179 0.96 18.27 -16.63
C GLU A 179 0.65 17.32 -17.78
N ILE A 180 -0.61 16.95 -17.91
CA ILE A 180 -1.12 15.94 -18.83
C ILE A 180 -2.07 16.63 -19.78
N GLU A 181 -1.67 16.70 -21.05
CA GLU A 181 -2.52 17.17 -22.13
C GLU A 181 -3.38 16.01 -22.63
N ILE A 182 -4.70 16.17 -22.51
CA ILE A 182 -5.71 15.30 -23.08
C ILE A 182 -6.07 15.94 -24.42
N GLU A 183 -5.67 15.30 -25.51
CA GLU A 183 -6.00 15.78 -26.85
C GLU A 183 -7.50 15.59 -27.13
N PRO A 184 -8.12 16.40 -28.02
CA PRO A 184 -9.47 16.17 -28.49
C PRO A 184 -9.65 14.75 -29.02
N ASP A 185 -10.81 14.15 -28.73
CA ASP A 185 -11.18 12.77 -29.04
C ASP A 185 -10.25 11.68 -28.44
N THR A 186 -9.57 11.98 -27.32
CA THR A 186 -8.79 10.99 -26.56
C THR A 186 -9.69 9.84 -26.07
N LEU A 187 -9.23 8.60 -26.27
CA LEU A 187 -9.94 7.41 -25.82
C LEU A 187 -9.66 7.08 -24.34
N GLU A 188 -10.67 6.53 -23.67
CA GLU A 188 -10.46 5.90 -22.36
C GLU A 188 -9.44 4.75 -22.46
N GLY A 189 -8.58 4.62 -21.45
CA GLY A 189 -7.47 3.66 -21.45
C GLY A 189 -6.21 4.21 -22.10
N TYR A 190 -6.25 5.38 -22.76
CA TYR A 190 -5.05 6.03 -23.26
C TYR A 190 -4.04 6.25 -22.12
N THR A 191 -2.76 5.99 -22.40
CA THR A 191 -1.71 5.95 -21.38
C THR A 191 -0.58 6.92 -21.72
N HIS A 192 -0.30 7.83 -20.80
CA HIS A 192 0.90 8.69 -20.84
C HIS A 192 2.03 8.04 -20.04
N HIS A 193 3.25 8.06 -20.59
CA HIS A 193 4.45 7.58 -19.91
C HIS A 193 5.31 8.76 -19.45
N PHE A 194 5.59 8.79 -18.16
CA PHE A 194 6.46 9.77 -17.53
C PHE A 194 7.67 9.07 -16.93
N GLN A 195 8.85 9.34 -17.49
CA GLN A 195 10.10 8.76 -17.00
C GLN A 195 10.53 9.44 -15.70
N GLY A 196 10.87 8.64 -14.68
CA GLY A 196 11.39 9.13 -13.41
C GLY A 196 10.44 10.03 -12.58
N ALA A 197 9.14 9.95 -12.82
CA ALA A 197 8.13 10.73 -12.09
C ALA A 197 7.70 10.10 -10.75
N GLY A 198 8.08 8.84 -10.51
CA GLY A 198 7.68 8.04 -9.36
C GLY A 198 8.62 8.16 -8.17
N GLU A 199 8.65 7.11 -7.34
CA GLU A 199 9.49 7.05 -6.16
C GLU A 199 10.98 6.96 -6.50
N HIS A 200 11.82 7.49 -5.60
CA HIS A 200 13.25 7.30 -5.69
C HIS A 200 13.61 5.81 -5.54
N LEU A 201 14.59 5.40 -6.34
CA LEU A 201 15.21 4.09 -6.40
C LEU A 201 16.70 4.23 -6.10
N GLU A 202 17.39 3.12 -5.87
CA GLU A 202 18.84 3.16 -5.72
C GLU A 202 19.55 3.75 -6.96
N ASN A 203 20.73 4.34 -6.73
CA ASN A 203 21.57 4.96 -7.75
C ASN A 203 20.96 6.21 -8.42
N ASP A 204 20.30 7.07 -7.63
CA ASP A 204 19.69 8.34 -8.08
C ASP A 204 18.68 8.19 -9.23
N LYS A 205 18.08 7.00 -9.34
CA LYS A 205 17.02 6.72 -10.32
C LYS A 205 15.66 6.94 -9.69
N PHE A 206 14.66 7.14 -10.53
CA PHE A 206 13.27 7.24 -10.12
C PHE A 206 12.42 6.27 -10.94
N GLN A 207 11.34 5.78 -10.36
CA GLN A 207 10.39 4.93 -11.07
C GLN A 207 9.70 5.69 -12.19
N ASP A 208 9.38 4.96 -13.24
CA ASP A 208 8.51 5.46 -14.29
C ASP A 208 7.04 5.38 -13.85
N VAL A 209 6.24 6.31 -14.36
CA VAL A 209 4.81 6.37 -14.09
C VAL A 209 4.04 6.28 -15.40
N HIS A 210 3.08 5.35 -15.45
CA HIS A 210 2.05 5.30 -16.47
C HIS A 210 0.78 5.92 -15.93
N VAL A 211 0.28 6.96 -16.60
CA VAL A 211 -1.01 7.59 -16.27
C VAL A 211 -2.03 7.17 -17.29
N VAL A 212 -3.01 6.39 -16.85
CA VAL A 212 -4.12 5.91 -17.67
C VAL A 212 -5.31 6.84 -17.52
N ILE A 213 -5.82 7.35 -18.64
CA ILE A 213 -7.02 8.16 -18.66
C ILE A 213 -8.24 7.27 -18.45
N THR A 214 -9.03 7.56 -17.42
CA THR A 214 -10.26 6.81 -17.08
C THR A 214 -11.46 7.72 -17.15
N ARG A 215 -12.58 7.21 -17.66
CA ARG A 215 -13.81 7.99 -17.75
C ARG A 215 -14.49 8.08 -16.38
N SER A 216 -14.86 9.27 -15.94
CA SER A 216 -15.38 9.49 -14.57
C SER A 216 -16.89 9.77 -14.48
N ASP A 217 -17.56 9.99 -15.61
CA ASP A 217 -18.96 10.39 -15.71
C ASP A 217 -19.91 9.27 -16.14
N VAL A 218 -19.40 8.06 -16.34
CA VAL A 218 -20.23 6.87 -16.59
C VAL A 218 -20.57 6.23 -15.24
N ALA A 219 -21.84 6.25 -14.85
CA ALA A 219 -22.33 5.49 -13.71
C ALA A 219 -22.00 4.00 -13.92
N PRO A 220 -21.60 3.25 -12.88
CA PRO A 220 -21.38 1.81 -13.03
C PRO A 220 -22.68 1.18 -13.52
N SER A 221 -22.64 0.61 -14.73
CA SER A 221 -23.74 -0.19 -15.26
C SER A 221 -23.83 -1.44 -14.38
N ASN A 222 -24.87 -1.51 -13.55
CA ASN A 222 -25.26 -2.76 -12.91
C ASN A 222 -25.92 -3.63 -13.99
N ASP A 223 -25.11 -4.46 -14.65
CA ASP A 223 -25.59 -5.67 -15.34
C ASP A 223 -25.32 -6.90 -14.45
#